data_AF-A0A7C4G0L5-F1
#
_entry.id   AF-A0A7C4G0L5-F1
#
_cell.length_a   1.000
_cell.length_b   1.000
_cell.length_c   1.000
_cell.angle_alpha   90.00
_cell.angle_beta   90.00
_cell.angle_gamma   90.00
#
_symmetry.space_group_name_H-M   'P 1'
#
loop_
_entity.id
_entity.type
_entity.pdbx_description
1 polymer ?
#
loop_
_entity_poly.entity_id
_entity_poly.type
_entity_poly.pdbx_seq_one_letter_code
_entity_poly.pdbx_strand_id
1 'polypeptide(L)'
;MGGQLKSNFALGRGNQAILSQYIGDLDDLQTLNSFAEEAARFARLFDFHPKALAHDLHPDYVSTRYALTRARREGLETLAVQHHHAHMAACMAENGVDGPVIGVCFDGTGHGTDGTVWGGEFLAGDARRFVRAAHLRYVGLPGGDAAVREPWRMASAHLLDAGLSLDILRPRIPDAALRIVARMIERRLNSPPTSSMGRLFDAAASIAGLRDRVSHEGQAAMELEWLATPIEAGKGYDFALAAGDPIQVDARPIVRAIAADLRNGVEPARIARRFHDGVVEMIVQVCLLLAATGAPRTVILSGGTFMNAILSTETPRRLVESGFTVYQHRHVPANDGGLALGQLAVSAAQ
;
A
#
# COMPACT_ATOMS: atom_id res chain seq x y z
N MET A 1 4.63 -16.88 5.27
CA MET A 1 5.00 -16.38 6.62
C MET A 1 4.31 -15.08 6.96
N GLY A 2 3.61 -14.43 6.02
CA GLY A 2 2.91 -13.16 6.23
C GLY A 2 3.86 -11.96 6.16
N GLY A 3 3.31 -10.80 6.52
CA GLY A 3 4.04 -9.55 6.71
C GLY A 3 4.55 -9.36 8.13
N GLN A 4 5.10 -8.16 8.40
CA GLN A 4 5.52 -7.69 9.72
C GLN A 4 4.33 -7.16 10.52
N LEU A 5 3.51 -6.33 9.89
CA LEU A 5 2.33 -5.73 10.49
C LEU A 5 1.12 -6.63 10.29
N LYS A 6 0.19 -6.58 11.25
CA LYS A 6 -1.07 -7.37 11.25
C LYS A 6 -0.83 -8.84 10.90
N SER A 7 0.25 -9.38 11.46
CA SER A 7 0.85 -10.62 11.00
C SER A 7 -0.03 -11.83 11.26
N ASN A 8 0.01 -12.74 10.31
CA ASN A 8 -0.50 -14.10 10.40
C ASN A 8 0.40 -15.01 9.54
N PHE A 9 0.20 -16.32 9.64
CA PHE A 9 0.84 -17.28 8.75
C PHE A 9 -0.22 -18.16 8.08
N ALA A 10 0.20 -18.91 7.06
CA ALA A 10 -0.67 -19.84 6.38
C ALA A 10 0.06 -21.14 6.05
N LEU A 11 -0.67 -22.25 6.13
CA LEU A 11 -0.23 -23.57 5.69
C LEU A 11 -0.92 -23.92 4.37
N GLY A 12 -0.15 -24.34 3.37
CA GLY A 12 -0.69 -24.76 2.07
C GLY A 12 -0.51 -26.26 1.84
N ARG A 13 -1.59 -26.98 1.53
CA ARG A 13 -1.56 -28.41 1.14
C ARG A 13 -2.50 -28.65 -0.04
N GLY A 14 -1.94 -29.05 -1.18
CA GLY A 14 -2.73 -29.22 -2.40
C GLY A 14 -3.40 -27.91 -2.82
N ASN A 15 -4.72 -27.91 -2.96
CA ASN A 15 -5.54 -26.74 -3.27
C ASN A 15 -6.15 -26.05 -2.03
N GLN A 16 -5.65 -26.35 -0.83
CA GLN A 16 -6.15 -25.80 0.43
C GLN A 16 -5.12 -24.89 1.08
N ALA A 17 -5.59 -23.73 1.56
CA ALA A 17 -4.84 -22.83 2.42
C ALA A 17 -5.52 -22.72 3.77
N ILE A 18 -4.76 -22.88 4.85
CA ILE A 18 -5.23 -22.75 6.23
C ILE A 18 -4.50 -21.55 6.83
N LEU A 19 -5.21 -20.44 7.01
CA LEU A 19 -4.68 -19.23 7.63
C LEU A 19 -4.76 -19.34 9.16
N SER A 20 -3.76 -18.80 9.85
CA SER A 20 -3.83 -18.60 11.29
C SER A 20 -4.76 -17.45 11.65
N GLN A 21 -5.09 -17.36 12.93
CA GLN A 21 -5.65 -16.14 13.52
C GLN A 21 -4.69 -14.95 13.35
N TYR A 22 -5.23 -13.75 13.59
CA TYR A 22 -4.44 -12.54 13.79
C TYR A 22 -3.51 -12.70 15.00
N ILE A 23 -2.22 -12.43 14.80
CA ILE A 23 -1.20 -12.54 15.85
C ILE A 23 -0.81 -11.15 16.39
N GLY A 24 -0.71 -10.16 15.51
CA GLY A 24 -0.29 -8.81 15.87
C GLY A 24 0.86 -8.29 15.02
N ASP A 25 1.38 -7.13 15.39
CA ASP A 25 2.58 -6.56 14.78
C ASP A 25 3.83 -7.21 15.40
N LEU A 26 4.74 -7.72 14.58
CA LEU A 26 5.92 -8.49 15.03
C LEU A 26 7.06 -7.60 15.56
N ASP A 27 6.73 -6.56 16.33
CA ASP A 27 7.66 -5.52 16.77
C ASP A 27 8.39 -5.87 18.08
N ASP A 28 7.90 -6.89 18.79
CA ASP A 28 8.44 -7.30 20.08
C ASP A 28 8.63 -8.82 20.19
N LEU A 29 9.44 -9.24 21.17
CA LEU A 29 9.78 -10.65 21.39
C LEU A 29 8.59 -11.49 21.84
N GLN A 30 7.63 -10.91 22.56
CA GLN A 30 6.45 -11.64 23.02
C GLN A 30 5.58 -12.02 21.82
N THR A 31 5.30 -11.07 20.93
CA THR A 31 4.52 -11.33 19.72
C THR A 31 5.22 -12.32 18.78
N LEU A 32 6.56 -12.24 18.65
CA LEU A 32 7.34 -13.23 17.90
C LEU A 32 7.27 -14.64 18.52
N ASN A 33 7.35 -14.77 19.83
CA ASN A 33 7.24 -16.06 20.51
C ASN A 33 5.86 -16.66 20.29
N SER A 34 4.79 -15.86 20.45
CA SER A 34 3.43 -16.29 20.15
C SER A 34 3.29 -16.75 18.69
N PHE A 35 3.88 -16.01 17.75
CA PHE A 35 3.90 -16.42 16.34
C PHE A 35 4.56 -17.79 16.14
N ALA A 36 5.74 -18.00 16.73
CA ALA A 36 6.50 -19.25 16.58
C ALA A 36 5.80 -20.45 17.23
N GLU A 37 5.23 -20.27 18.42
CA GLU A 37 4.47 -21.27 19.14
C GLU A 37 3.21 -21.69 18.37
N GLU A 38 2.48 -20.70 17.84
CA GLU A 38 1.27 -20.92 17.05
C GLU A 38 1.58 -21.63 15.72
N ALA A 39 2.64 -21.22 15.01
CA ALA A 39 3.07 -21.90 13.79
C ALA A 39 3.42 -23.37 14.05
N ALA A 40 4.12 -23.66 15.16
CA ALA A 40 4.45 -25.02 15.55
C ALA A 40 3.20 -25.82 15.98
N ARG A 41 2.24 -25.17 16.66
CA ARG A 41 0.97 -25.78 17.08
C ARG A 41 0.11 -26.15 15.87
N PHE A 42 -0.07 -25.24 14.92
CA PHE A 42 -0.80 -25.48 13.67
C PHE A 42 -0.15 -26.61 12.87
N ALA A 43 1.18 -26.62 12.76
CA ALA A 43 1.88 -27.70 12.08
C ALA A 43 1.59 -29.08 12.71
N ARG A 44 1.58 -29.18 14.04
CA ARG A 44 1.20 -30.43 14.74
C ARG A 44 -0.27 -30.78 14.56
N LEU A 45 -1.17 -29.79 14.68
CA LEU A 45 -2.62 -30.00 14.61
C LEU A 45 -3.06 -30.55 13.24
N PHE A 46 -2.45 -30.07 12.16
CA PHE A 46 -2.79 -30.46 10.78
C PHE A 46 -1.86 -31.53 10.21
N ASP A 47 -0.99 -32.14 11.05
CA ASP A 47 0.07 -33.07 10.64
C ASP A 47 0.83 -32.55 9.40
N PHE A 48 1.23 -31.29 9.48
CA PHE A 48 1.80 -30.53 8.38
C PHE A 48 3.32 -30.43 8.51
N HIS A 49 4.00 -30.99 7.51
CA HIS A 49 5.44 -30.94 7.39
C HIS A 49 5.79 -30.01 6.21
N PRO A 50 6.25 -28.77 6.46
CA PRO A 50 6.58 -27.83 5.39
C PRO A 50 7.72 -28.38 4.54
N LYS A 51 7.62 -28.23 3.23
CA LYS A 51 8.72 -28.50 2.28
C LYS A 51 9.53 -27.23 1.97
N ALA A 52 8.88 -26.08 2.04
CA ALA A 52 9.46 -24.77 1.82
C ALA A 52 8.75 -23.73 2.69
N LEU A 53 9.41 -22.58 2.88
CA LEU A 53 8.87 -21.42 3.59
C LEU A 53 8.82 -20.19 2.68
N ALA A 54 7.63 -19.66 2.42
CA ALA A 54 7.44 -18.41 1.69
C ALA A 54 7.45 -17.22 2.65
N HIS A 55 8.19 -16.15 2.36
CA HIS A 55 8.28 -14.96 3.20
C HIS A 55 8.32 -13.68 2.37
N ASP A 56 8.15 -12.53 3.02
CA ASP A 56 8.24 -11.22 2.34
C ASP A 56 9.67 -10.98 1.83
N LEU A 57 9.80 -10.24 0.73
CA LEU A 57 11.08 -9.81 0.17
C LEU A 57 11.88 -8.91 1.13
N HIS A 58 11.22 -8.21 2.06
CA HIS A 58 11.89 -7.32 3.00
C HIS A 58 12.89 -8.10 3.88
N PRO A 59 14.20 -7.79 3.81
CA PRO A 59 15.22 -8.59 4.51
C PRO A 59 15.18 -8.42 6.03
N ASP A 60 14.83 -7.22 6.51
CA ASP A 60 14.83 -6.91 7.95
C ASP A 60 13.52 -7.24 8.68
N TYR A 61 12.47 -7.70 7.99
CA TYR A 61 11.24 -8.12 8.66
C TYR A 61 11.52 -9.27 9.62
N VAL A 62 10.91 -9.21 10.80
CA VAL A 62 11.08 -10.24 11.83
C VAL A 62 10.54 -11.58 11.33
N SER A 63 9.43 -11.57 10.59
CA SER A 63 8.88 -12.77 9.92
C SER A 63 9.86 -13.36 8.90
N THR A 64 10.53 -12.53 8.09
CA THR A 64 11.57 -12.96 7.14
C THR A 64 12.76 -13.59 7.85
N ARG A 65 13.32 -12.91 8.86
CA ARG A 65 14.46 -13.43 9.64
C ARG A 65 14.12 -14.74 10.35
N TYR A 66 12.91 -14.85 10.89
CA TYR A 66 12.40 -16.09 11.48
C TYR A 66 12.34 -17.21 10.44
N ALA A 67 11.78 -16.95 9.25
CA ALA A 67 11.67 -17.92 8.15
C ALA A 67 13.04 -18.44 7.73
N LEU A 68 14.00 -17.54 7.49
CA LEU A 68 15.36 -17.89 7.08
C LEU A 68 16.10 -18.69 8.14
N THR A 69 15.97 -18.30 9.42
CA THR A 69 16.61 -19.01 10.54
C THR A 69 16.04 -20.42 10.68
N ARG A 70 14.72 -20.56 10.62
CA ARG A 70 14.02 -21.84 10.67
C ARG A 70 14.43 -22.73 9.51
N ALA A 71 14.45 -22.19 8.29
CA ALA A 71 14.82 -22.93 7.10
C ALA A 71 16.24 -23.51 7.18
N ARG A 72 17.21 -22.73 7.65
CA ARG A 72 18.58 -23.22 7.87
C ARG A 72 18.65 -24.34 8.89
N ARG A 73 17.89 -24.24 9.98
CA ARG A 73 17.86 -25.25 11.05
C ARG A 73 17.21 -26.56 10.59
N GLU A 74 16.14 -26.47 9.79
CA GLU A 74 15.32 -27.61 9.37
C GLU A 74 15.70 -28.15 7.98
N GLY A 75 16.65 -27.52 7.27
CA GLY A 75 17.03 -27.90 5.92
C GLY A 75 15.95 -27.65 4.86
N LEU A 76 15.15 -26.58 5.04
CA LEU A 76 14.03 -26.23 4.17
C LEU A 76 14.45 -25.21 3.11
N GLU A 77 13.77 -25.24 1.96
CA GLU A 77 13.88 -24.19 0.95
C GLU A 77 13.10 -22.94 1.37
N THR A 78 13.51 -21.78 0.86
CA THR A 78 12.83 -20.50 1.12
C THR A 78 12.50 -19.78 -0.18
N LEU A 79 11.31 -19.20 -0.26
CA LEU A 79 10.89 -18.35 -1.37
C LEU A 79 10.59 -16.94 -0.85
N ALA A 80 11.35 -15.96 -1.33
CA ALA A 80 11.05 -14.55 -1.11
C ALA A 80 9.99 -14.10 -2.12
N VAL A 81 8.90 -13.52 -1.63
CA VAL A 81 7.78 -13.02 -2.45
C VAL A 81 7.66 -11.52 -2.25
N GLN A 82 7.56 -10.77 -3.35
CA GLN A 82 7.42 -9.33 -3.28
C GLN A 82 6.06 -8.94 -2.67
N HIS A 83 6.07 -7.97 -1.77
CA HIS A 83 4.92 -7.58 -0.95
C HIS A 83 3.65 -7.25 -1.75
N HIS A 84 3.76 -6.42 -2.79
CA HIS A 84 2.62 -6.02 -3.61
C HIS A 84 2.16 -7.15 -4.55
N HIS A 85 3.08 -8.00 -5.01
CA HIS A 85 2.77 -9.22 -5.72
C HIS A 85 2.00 -10.20 -4.84
N ALA A 86 2.36 -10.34 -3.56
CA ALA A 86 1.59 -11.12 -2.59
C ALA A 86 0.19 -10.54 -2.38
N HIS A 87 0.04 -9.22 -2.21
CA HIS A 87 -1.27 -8.56 -2.19
C HIS A 87 -2.10 -8.90 -3.43
N MET A 88 -1.50 -8.83 -4.61
CA MET A 88 -2.15 -9.19 -5.87
C MET A 88 -2.58 -10.66 -5.88
N ALA A 89 -1.65 -11.57 -5.61
CA ALA A 89 -1.88 -13.01 -5.64
C ALA A 89 -2.90 -13.47 -4.59
N ALA A 90 -2.98 -12.81 -3.43
CA ALA A 90 -3.97 -13.11 -2.40
C ALA A 90 -5.40 -12.90 -2.92
N CYS A 91 -5.66 -11.76 -3.57
CA CYS A 91 -6.97 -11.43 -4.15
C CYS A 91 -7.32 -12.39 -5.29
N MET A 92 -6.33 -12.72 -6.15
CA MET A 92 -6.51 -13.71 -7.21
C MET A 92 -6.89 -15.09 -6.65
N ALA A 93 -6.18 -15.54 -5.61
CA ALA A 93 -6.36 -16.86 -5.03
C ALA A 93 -7.75 -17.03 -4.39
N GLU A 94 -8.22 -16.04 -3.61
CA GLU A 94 -9.55 -16.15 -2.99
C GLU A 94 -10.71 -16.00 -3.99
N ASN A 95 -10.49 -15.34 -5.13
CA ASN A 95 -11.49 -15.18 -6.18
C ASN A 95 -11.40 -16.26 -7.28
N GLY A 96 -10.44 -17.19 -7.19
CA GLY A 96 -10.23 -18.24 -8.20
C GLY A 96 -9.86 -17.67 -9.59
N VAL A 97 -9.13 -16.55 -9.61
CA VAL A 97 -8.72 -15.88 -10.85
C VAL A 97 -7.38 -16.46 -11.31
N ASP A 98 -7.44 -17.15 -12.45
CA ASP A 98 -6.26 -17.65 -13.15
C ASP A 98 -5.86 -16.72 -14.30
N GLY A 99 -4.55 -16.67 -14.59
CA GLY A 99 -4.00 -15.91 -15.71
C GLY A 99 -3.68 -14.44 -15.39
N PRO A 100 -3.27 -13.67 -16.40
CA PRO A 100 -2.76 -12.32 -16.19
C PRO A 100 -3.89 -11.33 -15.88
N VAL A 101 -3.61 -10.40 -14.97
CA VAL A 101 -4.47 -9.32 -14.51
C VAL A 101 -3.70 -8.00 -14.41
N ILE A 102 -4.41 -6.89 -14.25
CA ILE A 102 -3.86 -5.65 -13.70
C ILE A 102 -4.10 -5.65 -12.19
N GLY A 103 -3.04 -5.62 -11.40
CA GLY A 103 -3.11 -5.47 -9.96
C GLY A 103 -2.94 -4.02 -9.54
N VAL A 104 -4.00 -3.40 -9.00
CA VAL A 104 -3.88 -2.11 -8.32
C VAL A 104 -3.59 -2.38 -6.85
N CYS A 105 -2.32 -2.21 -6.47
CA CYS A 105 -1.79 -2.58 -5.16
C CYS A 105 -1.40 -1.31 -4.38
N PHE A 106 -2.35 -0.75 -3.62
CA PHE A 106 -2.18 0.51 -2.90
C PHE A 106 -2.09 0.27 -1.39
N ASP A 107 -0.99 0.70 -0.79
CA ASP A 107 -0.66 0.45 0.61
C ASP A 107 0.16 1.59 1.24
N GLY A 108 0.47 1.46 2.53
CA GLY A 108 1.34 2.34 3.27
C GLY A 108 2.82 2.13 2.93
N THR A 109 3.33 0.91 3.07
CA THR A 109 4.76 0.64 2.95
C THR A 109 4.98 -0.81 2.53
N GLY A 110 5.67 -1.05 1.42
CA GLY A 110 6.19 -2.39 1.10
C GLY A 110 7.56 -2.30 0.42
N HIS A 111 8.39 -3.32 0.60
CA HIS A 111 9.74 -3.34 0.04
C HIS A 111 9.68 -3.51 -1.49
N GLY A 112 10.18 -2.51 -2.21
CA GLY A 112 10.30 -2.52 -3.65
C GLY A 112 11.44 -3.42 -4.12
N THR A 113 11.35 -3.96 -5.33
CA THR A 113 12.44 -4.75 -5.94
C THR A 113 13.68 -3.90 -6.26
N ASP A 114 13.54 -2.58 -6.26
CA ASP A 114 14.59 -1.58 -6.48
C ASP A 114 15.15 -1.00 -5.15
N GLY A 115 14.77 -1.59 -4.01
CA GLY A 115 15.17 -1.13 -2.68
C GLY A 115 14.48 0.17 -2.21
N THR A 116 13.45 0.64 -2.93
CA THR A 116 12.63 1.79 -2.52
C THR A 116 11.36 1.35 -1.78
N VAL A 117 10.64 2.31 -1.20
CA VAL A 117 9.37 2.03 -0.52
C VAL A 117 8.20 2.14 -1.49
N TRP A 118 7.61 1.01 -1.86
CA TRP A 118 6.42 0.95 -2.70
C TRP A 118 5.13 1.10 -1.88
N GLY A 119 4.03 1.41 -2.56
CA GLY A 119 2.69 1.51 -1.95
C GLY A 119 1.63 2.15 -2.84
N GLY A 120 1.94 2.42 -4.10
CA GLY A 120 1.05 3.08 -5.06
C GLY A 120 1.25 2.49 -6.43
N GLU A 121 1.21 1.15 -6.51
CA GLU A 121 1.70 0.38 -7.65
C GLU A 121 0.56 -0.17 -8.50
N PHE A 122 0.79 -0.18 -9.81
CA PHE A 122 0.00 -0.94 -10.77
C PHE A 122 0.89 -2.03 -11.35
N LEU A 123 0.57 -3.27 -11.02
CA LEU A 123 1.27 -4.45 -11.51
C LEU A 123 0.49 -5.04 -12.69
N ALA A 124 1.19 -5.67 -13.63
CA ALA A 124 0.57 -6.50 -14.66
C ALA A 124 1.19 -7.89 -14.62
N GLY A 125 0.39 -8.94 -14.54
CA GLY A 125 0.89 -10.31 -14.43
C GLY A 125 -0.06 -11.23 -13.69
N ASP A 126 0.47 -12.34 -13.19
CA ASP A 126 -0.28 -13.41 -12.53
C ASP A 126 0.41 -13.84 -11.22
N ALA A 127 -0.04 -14.95 -10.63
CA ALA A 127 0.57 -15.49 -9.42
C ALA A 127 2.05 -15.91 -9.60
N ARG A 128 2.51 -16.20 -10.81
CA ARG A 128 3.91 -16.63 -11.07
C ARG A 128 4.86 -15.46 -11.24
N ARG A 129 4.41 -14.44 -11.98
CA ARG A 129 5.25 -13.30 -12.36
C ARG A 129 4.44 -12.02 -12.45
N PHE A 130 5.11 -10.91 -12.21
CA PHE A 130 4.56 -9.59 -12.42
C PHE A 130 5.58 -8.69 -13.10
N VAL A 131 5.08 -7.68 -13.80
CA VAL A 131 5.83 -6.48 -14.18
C VAL A 131 5.22 -5.28 -13.47
N ARG A 132 6.06 -4.34 -13.05
CA ARG A 132 5.58 -3.06 -12.52
C ARG A 132 5.23 -2.19 -13.72
N ALA A 133 3.94 -1.96 -13.97
CA ALA A 133 3.44 -1.33 -15.19
C ALA A 133 3.20 0.17 -15.02
N ALA A 134 2.78 0.60 -13.83
CA ALA A 134 2.72 2.00 -13.45
C ALA A 134 2.94 2.17 -11.94
N HIS A 135 3.31 3.37 -11.51
CA HIS A 135 3.40 3.70 -10.09
C HIS A 135 3.26 5.20 -9.82
N LEU A 136 2.94 5.57 -8.57
CA LEU A 136 3.07 6.95 -8.12
C LEU A 136 4.52 7.42 -8.26
N ARG A 137 4.73 8.63 -8.79
CA ARG A 137 6.07 9.22 -8.87
C ARG A 137 6.68 9.32 -7.47
N TYR A 138 7.95 8.99 -7.38
CA TYR A 138 8.68 9.02 -6.12
C TYR A 138 8.73 10.40 -5.47
N VAL A 139 8.51 10.41 -4.16
CA VAL A 139 8.76 11.53 -3.24
C VAL A 139 9.68 11.05 -2.11
N GLY A 140 10.37 11.96 -1.43
CA GLY A 140 11.16 11.59 -0.25
C GLY A 140 10.26 11.25 0.96
N LEU A 141 10.67 10.25 1.74
CA LEU A 141 10.06 9.86 3.03
C LEU A 141 10.92 10.39 4.20
N PRO A 142 10.86 11.69 4.55
CA PRO A 142 11.81 12.30 5.47
C PRO A 142 11.66 11.79 6.92
N GLY A 143 12.64 11.02 7.36
CA GLY A 143 12.68 10.40 8.68
C GLY A 143 12.16 8.96 8.72
N GLY A 144 11.90 8.33 7.56
CA GLY A 144 11.41 6.95 7.49
C GLY A 144 10.13 6.78 8.31
N ASP A 145 10.16 5.91 9.31
CA ASP A 145 9.03 5.63 10.22
C ASP A 145 8.50 6.87 10.94
N ALA A 146 9.34 7.90 11.17
CA ALA A 146 8.88 9.15 11.75
C ALA A 146 7.83 9.84 10.87
N ALA A 147 7.91 9.70 9.55
CA ALA A 147 6.93 10.27 8.62
C ALA A 147 5.58 9.54 8.64
N VAL A 148 5.55 8.28 9.08
CA VAL A 148 4.30 7.53 9.32
C VAL A 148 3.58 8.07 10.55
N ARG A 149 4.31 8.40 11.62
CA ARG A 149 3.75 8.97 12.87
C ARG A 149 3.44 10.46 12.79
N GLU A 150 4.13 11.16 11.90
CA GLU A 150 4.06 12.62 11.74
C GLU A 150 3.69 12.98 10.28
N PRO A 151 2.42 12.81 9.85
CA PRO A 151 1.94 13.16 8.50
C PRO A 151 2.39 14.52 7.95
N TRP A 152 2.63 15.53 8.80
CA TRP A 152 3.15 16.84 8.37
C TRP A 152 4.50 16.75 7.65
N ARG A 153 5.29 15.69 7.90
CA ARG A 153 6.53 15.40 7.20
C ARG A 153 6.28 15.02 5.74
N MET A 154 5.29 14.17 5.49
CA MET A 154 4.87 13.83 4.13
C MET A 154 4.22 15.01 3.43
N ALA A 155 3.40 15.80 4.13
CA ALA A 155 2.88 17.06 3.60
C ALA A 155 4.03 17.98 3.16
N SER A 156 5.07 18.11 3.99
CA SER A 156 6.27 18.91 3.65
C SER A 156 6.96 18.40 2.40
N ALA A 157 7.15 17.07 2.29
CA ALA A 157 7.78 16.45 1.13
C ALA A 157 6.97 16.70 -0.16
N HIS A 158 5.67 16.47 -0.14
CA HIS A 158 4.80 16.69 -1.29
C HIS A 158 4.65 18.17 -1.66
N LEU A 159 4.55 19.09 -0.70
CA LEU A 159 4.48 20.52 -0.98
C LEU A 159 5.75 21.04 -1.67
N LEU A 160 6.93 20.72 -1.13
CA LEU A 160 8.20 21.15 -1.71
C LEU A 160 8.44 20.55 -3.10
N ASP A 161 8.11 19.28 -3.27
CA ASP A 161 8.21 18.57 -4.54
C ASP A 161 7.21 19.11 -5.60
N ALA A 162 6.04 19.57 -5.15
CA ALA A 162 5.12 20.37 -5.95
C ALA A 162 5.58 21.83 -6.12
N GLY A 163 6.76 22.23 -5.68
CA GLY A 163 7.27 23.60 -5.83
C GLY A 163 6.46 24.66 -5.04
N LEU A 164 5.83 24.26 -3.94
CA LEU A 164 5.11 25.13 -3.03
C LEU A 164 5.93 25.42 -1.76
N SER A 165 5.64 26.55 -1.10
CA SER A 165 6.18 26.85 0.22
C SER A 165 5.49 26.03 1.32
N LEU A 166 6.16 25.91 2.46
CA LEU A 166 5.63 25.24 3.66
C LEU A 166 4.72 26.14 4.52
N ASP A 167 4.33 27.31 4.02
CA ASP A 167 3.62 28.32 4.83
C ASP A 167 2.25 27.82 5.32
N ILE A 168 1.63 26.89 4.60
CA ILE A 168 0.38 26.21 4.99
C ILE A 168 0.53 25.42 6.30
N LEU A 169 1.74 24.95 6.61
CA LEU A 169 2.01 24.14 7.80
C LEU A 169 2.49 24.97 9.00
N ARG A 170 3.06 26.17 8.77
CA ARG A 170 3.63 27.03 9.83
C ARG A 170 2.69 27.34 11.00
N PRO A 171 1.37 27.52 10.82
CA PRO A 171 0.47 27.77 11.95
C PRO A 171 0.39 26.60 12.95
N ARG A 172 0.73 25.39 12.53
CA ARG A 172 0.60 24.15 13.33
C ARG A 172 1.93 23.49 13.64
N ILE A 173 2.95 23.74 12.82
CA ILE A 173 4.27 23.09 12.91
C ILE A 173 5.35 24.13 13.21
N PRO A 174 6.20 23.91 14.23
CA PRO A 174 7.30 24.79 14.53
C PRO A 174 8.24 25.02 13.34
N ASP A 175 8.56 26.28 13.07
CA ASP A 175 9.47 26.71 12.00
C ASP A 175 10.81 25.98 11.98
N ALA A 176 11.37 25.67 13.15
CA ALA A 176 12.62 24.91 13.27
C ALA A 176 12.47 23.49 12.72
N ALA A 177 11.35 22.81 13.00
CA ALA A 177 11.07 21.47 12.51
C ALA A 177 10.88 21.45 10.98
N LEU A 178 10.14 22.43 10.44
CA LEU A 178 9.97 22.59 8.99
C LEU A 178 11.30 22.79 8.27
N ARG A 179 12.20 23.64 8.82
CA ARG A 179 13.55 23.84 8.24
C ARG A 179 14.41 22.57 8.26
N ILE A 180 14.34 21.78 9.33
CA ILE A 180 15.06 20.51 9.43
C ILE A 180 14.57 19.54 8.36
N VAL A 181 13.25 19.36 8.25
CA VAL A 181 12.66 18.43 7.26
C VAL A 181 12.94 18.88 5.83
N ALA A 182 12.82 20.18 5.53
CA ALA A 182 13.19 20.71 4.22
C ALA A 182 14.64 20.38 3.85
N ARG A 183 15.58 20.51 4.80
CA ARG A 183 16.99 20.16 4.59
C ARG A 183 17.21 18.65 4.44
N MET A 184 16.45 17.82 5.16
CA MET A 184 16.49 16.35 4.99
C MET A 184 16.09 15.95 3.58
N ILE A 185 15.02 16.56 3.05
CA ILE A 185 14.52 16.30 1.69
C ILE A 185 15.53 16.78 0.66
N GLU A 186 15.98 18.04 0.76
CA GLU A 186 16.94 18.66 -0.16
C GLU A 186 18.23 17.83 -0.28
N ARG A 187 18.76 17.38 0.86
CA ARG A 187 20.02 16.62 0.92
C ARG A 187 19.84 15.10 0.82
N ARG A 188 18.60 14.62 0.67
CA ARG A 188 18.24 13.19 0.69
C ARG A 188 18.79 12.45 1.92
N LEU A 189 18.83 13.13 3.07
CA LEU A 189 19.32 12.57 4.34
C LEU A 189 18.17 11.90 5.08
N ASN A 190 18.30 10.58 5.32
CA ASN A 190 17.25 9.77 5.94
C ASN A 190 15.88 9.99 5.30
N SER A 191 15.86 10.13 3.97
CA SER A 191 14.66 10.42 3.17
C SER A 191 14.58 9.47 2.00
N PRO A 192 14.43 8.14 2.24
CA PRO A 192 14.35 7.17 1.17
C PRO A 192 13.19 7.50 0.20
N PRO A 193 13.32 7.18 -1.10
CA PRO A 193 12.23 7.39 -2.04
C PRO A 193 11.03 6.50 -1.72
N THR A 194 9.82 7.05 -1.83
CA THR A 194 8.57 6.31 -1.71
C THR A 194 7.57 6.64 -2.83
N SER A 195 6.85 5.63 -3.30
CA SER A 195 5.70 5.72 -4.20
C SER A 195 4.39 5.38 -3.48
N SER A 196 4.33 5.58 -2.16
CA SER A 196 3.21 5.13 -1.32
C SER A 196 1.94 5.95 -1.49
N MET A 197 0.82 5.27 -1.74
CA MET A 197 -0.51 5.87 -1.71
C MET A 197 -0.91 6.24 -0.28
N GLY A 198 -0.62 5.39 0.72
CA GLY A 198 -0.89 5.72 2.11
C GLY A 198 -0.18 7.00 2.56
N ARG A 199 1.07 7.22 2.13
CA ARG A 199 1.80 8.46 2.41
C ARG A 199 1.25 9.68 1.68
N LEU A 200 0.66 9.50 0.48
CA LEU A 200 -0.07 10.56 -0.21
C LEU A 200 -1.38 10.93 0.52
N PHE A 201 -2.10 9.94 1.07
CA PHE A 201 -3.25 10.17 1.95
C PHE A 201 -2.86 10.94 3.22
N ASP A 202 -1.77 10.54 3.89
CA ASP A 202 -1.24 11.24 5.07
C ASP A 202 -0.90 12.71 4.74
N ALA A 203 -0.26 12.95 3.59
CA ALA A 203 0.04 14.29 3.11
C ALA A 203 -1.24 15.10 2.83
N ALA A 204 -2.21 14.52 2.13
CA ALA A 204 -3.49 15.19 1.84
C ALA A 204 -4.23 15.59 3.12
N ALA A 205 -4.29 14.69 4.12
CA ALA A 205 -4.90 14.95 5.42
C ALA A 205 -4.19 16.08 6.19
N SER A 206 -2.85 16.05 6.25
CA SER A 206 -2.10 17.10 6.94
C SER A 206 -2.22 18.45 6.20
N ILE A 207 -2.13 18.49 4.87
CA ILE A 207 -2.29 19.73 4.10
C ILE A 207 -3.70 20.30 4.31
N ALA A 208 -4.74 19.47 4.28
CA ALA A 208 -6.13 19.89 4.50
C ALA A 208 -6.43 20.39 5.92
N GLY A 209 -5.45 20.40 6.83
CA GLY A 209 -5.62 20.90 8.19
C GLY A 209 -6.10 19.86 9.19
N LEU A 210 -6.21 18.59 8.81
CA LEU A 210 -6.89 17.56 9.60
C LEU A 210 -5.98 16.95 10.67
N ARG A 211 -4.86 16.37 10.27
CA ARG A 211 -4.01 15.57 11.16
C ARG A 211 -2.54 15.70 10.81
N ASP A 212 -1.74 16.15 11.76
CA ASP A 212 -0.29 16.29 11.61
C ASP A 212 0.51 15.20 12.34
N ARG A 213 -0.09 14.59 13.37
CA ARG A 213 0.49 13.52 14.18
C ARG A 213 -0.57 12.45 14.41
N VAL A 214 -0.19 11.18 14.34
CA VAL A 214 -1.10 10.05 14.53
C VAL A 214 -0.70 9.21 15.74
N SER A 215 -1.67 8.55 16.36
CA SER A 215 -1.48 7.62 17.48
C SER A 215 -1.40 6.16 17.02
N HIS A 216 -1.89 5.85 15.82
CA HIS A 216 -1.87 4.53 15.21
C HIS A 216 -1.76 4.64 13.69
N GLU A 217 -1.36 3.54 13.06
CA GLU A 217 -1.20 3.46 11.61
C GLU A 217 -2.53 3.71 10.90
N GLY A 218 -2.50 4.52 9.83
CA GLY A 218 -3.66 4.79 8.98
C GLY A 218 -4.64 5.83 9.53
N GLN A 219 -4.46 6.34 10.76
CA GLN A 219 -5.40 7.27 11.39
C GLN A 219 -5.73 8.49 10.51
N ALA A 220 -4.71 9.14 9.93
CA ALA A 220 -4.93 10.33 9.10
C ALA A 220 -5.74 10.02 7.83
N ALA A 221 -5.48 8.87 7.20
CA ALA A 221 -6.23 8.39 6.04
C ALA A 221 -7.69 8.04 6.41
N MET A 222 -7.91 7.38 7.55
CA MET A 222 -9.24 7.03 8.06
C MET A 222 -10.08 8.28 8.39
N GLU A 223 -9.48 9.27 9.05
CA GLU A 223 -10.18 10.52 9.36
C GLU A 223 -10.51 11.31 8.09
N LEU A 224 -9.61 11.28 7.09
CA LEU A 224 -9.84 11.92 5.80
C LEU A 224 -11.02 11.27 5.06
N GLU A 225 -11.11 9.95 5.08
CA GLU A 225 -12.25 9.20 4.54
C GLU A 225 -13.56 9.54 5.26
N TRP A 226 -13.53 9.57 6.60
CA TRP A 226 -14.71 9.87 7.40
C TRP A 226 -15.26 11.26 7.09
N LEU A 227 -14.38 12.25 6.92
CA LEU A 227 -14.76 13.60 6.48
C LEU A 227 -15.32 13.65 5.06
N ALA A 228 -14.84 12.80 4.16
CA ALA A 228 -15.29 12.75 2.77
C ALA A 228 -16.65 12.03 2.61
N THR A 229 -16.96 11.09 3.50
CA THR A 229 -18.14 10.20 3.45
C THR A 229 -19.48 10.93 3.26
N PRO A 230 -19.81 12.02 3.99
CA PRO A 230 -21.10 12.69 3.84
C PRO A 230 -21.22 13.57 2.59
N ILE A 231 -20.13 13.79 1.85
CA ILE A 231 -20.12 14.66 0.66
C ILE A 231 -20.38 13.78 -0.56
N GLU A 232 -21.30 14.18 -1.44
CA GLU A 232 -21.59 13.46 -2.68
C GLU A 232 -20.39 13.43 -3.65
N ALA A 233 -20.37 12.42 -4.53
CA ALA A 233 -19.36 12.28 -5.58
C ALA A 233 -19.38 13.46 -6.53
N GLY A 234 -18.20 13.94 -6.91
CA GLY A 234 -18.06 15.02 -7.87
C GLY A 234 -16.77 14.95 -8.67
N LYS A 235 -16.33 16.13 -9.15
CA LYS A 235 -15.07 16.24 -9.88
C LYS A 235 -13.88 16.14 -8.91
N GLY A 236 -13.11 15.06 -9.06
CA GLY A 236 -11.84 14.88 -8.38
C GLY A 236 -10.76 15.90 -8.77
N TYR A 237 -9.66 15.92 -8.02
CA TYR A 237 -8.48 16.70 -8.43
C TYR A 237 -7.78 16.05 -9.62
N ASP A 238 -7.34 16.90 -10.55
CA ASP A 238 -6.58 16.46 -11.71
C ASP A 238 -5.17 15.97 -11.27
N PHE A 239 -4.63 15.01 -12.01
CA PHE A 239 -3.25 14.49 -11.88
C PHE A 239 -2.60 14.50 -13.26
N ALA A 240 -1.28 14.30 -13.31
CA ALA A 240 -0.59 14.14 -14.59
C ALA A 240 -0.04 12.72 -14.73
N LEU A 241 0.00 12.23 -15.97
CA LEU A 241 0.65 10.98 -16.33
C LEU A 241 1.91 11.32 -17.11
N ALA A 242 3.05 10.85 -16.64
CA ALA A 242 4.30 10.90 -17.38
C ALA A 242 4.46 9.59 -18.15
N ALA A 243 4.58 9.71 -19.48
CA ALA A 243 4.86 8.58 -20.35
C ALA A 243 6.21 7.95 -19.97
N GLY A 244 6.27 6.62 -20.01
CA GLY A 244 7.44 5.84 -19.63
C GLY A 244 7.07 4.37 -19.48
N ASP A 245 8.07 3.53 -19.27
CA ASP A 245 7.91 2.14 -18.88
C ASP A 245 8.78 1.89 -17.63
N PRO A 246 8.21 1.89 -16.41
CA PRO A 246 6.78 2.02 -16.10
C PRO A 246 6.21 3.44 -16.29
N ILE A 247 4.89 3.54 -16.45
CA ILE A 247 4.17 4.83 -16.42
C ILE A 247 4.25 5.43 -15.02
N GLN A 248 4.48 6.75 -14.93
CA GLN A 248 4.49 7.44 -13.65
C GLN A 248 3.27 8.34 -13.47
N VAL A 249 2.59 8.18 -12.35
CA VAL A 249 1.49 9.06 -11.93
C VAL A 249 2.05 10.19 -11.08
N ASP A 250 1.92 11.41 -11.56
CA ASP A 250 2.39 12.60 -10.86
C ASP A 250 1.27 13.25 -10.06
N ALA A 251 1.38 13.17 -8.73
CA ALA A 251 0.44 13.74 -7.77
C ALA A 251 0.67 15.24 -7.49
N ARG A 252 1.68 15.90 -8.09
CA ARG A 252 1.92 17.34 -7.87
C ARG A 252 0.70 18.21 -8.19
N PRO A 253 -0.08 17.98 -9.26
CA PRO A 253 -1.29 18.76 -9.52
C PRO A 253 -2.34 18.59 -8.42
N ILE A 254 -2.52 17.38 -7.88
CA ILE A 254 -3.40 17.12 -6.72
C ILE A 254 -2.96 17.96 -5.53
N VAL A 255 -1.67 17.93 -5.18
CA VAL A 255 -1.11 18.67 -4.05
C VAL A 255 -1.31 20.19 -4.20
N ARG A 256 -1.08 20.73 -5.41
CA ARG A 256 -1.34 22.14 -5.71
C ARG A 256 -2.81 22.51 -5.54
N ALA A 257 -3.71 21.64 -5.99
CA ALA A 257 -5.14 21.88 -5.91
C ALA A 257 -5.65 21.85 -4.46
N ILE A 258 -5.22 20.87 -3.64
CA ILE A 258 -5.53 20.83 -2.20
C ILE A 258 -5.04 22.10 -1.51
N ALA A 259 -3.80 22.52 -1.77
CA ALA A 259 -3.21 23.73 -1.18
C ALA A 259 -3.96 25.01 -1.60
N ALA A 260 -4.43 25.08 -2.85
CA ALA A 260 -5.21 26.20 -3.36
C ALA A 260 -6.61 26.24 -2.73
N ASP A 261 -7.31 25.10 -2.68
CA ASP A 261 -8.64 24.99 -2.07
C ASP A 261 -8.61 25.39 -0.59
N LEU A 262 -7.61 24.95 0.17
CA LEU A 262 -7.44 25.36 1.57
C LEU A 262 -7.25 26.88 1.71
N ARG A 263 -6.41 27.48 0.87
CA ARG A 263 -6.18 28.95 0.87
C ARG A 263 -7.44 29.74 0.51
N ASN A 264 -8.30 29.16 -0.32
CA ASN A 264 -9.58 29.74 -0.72
C ASN A 264 -10.70 29.47 0.31
N GLY A 265 -10.40 28.84 1.45
CA GLY A 265 -11.36 28.56 2.50
C GLY A 265 -12.37 27.46 2.14
N VAL A 266 -12.01 26.55 1.23
CA VAL A 266 -12.85 25.39 0.94
C VAL A 266 -12.87 24.45 2.15
N GLU A 267 -14.07 24.01 2.52
CA GLU A 267 -14.29 23.10 3.64
C GLU A 267 -13.43 21.82 3.53
N PRO A 268 -12.75 21.38 4.62
CA PRO A 268 -11.90 20.19 4.61
C PRO A 268 -12.61 18.92 4.13
N ALA A 269 -13.90 18.75 4.44
CA ALA A 269 -14.71 17.64 3.96
C ALA A 269 -14.81 17.59 2.43
N ARG A 270 -14.96 18.76 1.78
CA ARG A 270 -15.00 18.86 0.31
C ARG A 270 -13.63 18.62 -0.31
N ILE A 271 -12.56 19.11 0.32
CA ILE A 271 -11.17 18.83 -0.08
C ILE A 271 -10.92 17.32 -0.03
N ALA A 272 -11.28 16.69 1.08
CA ALA A 272 -11.15 15.25 1.28
C ALA A 272 -11.90 14.47 0.21
N ARG A 273 -13.16 14.85 -0.08
CA ARG A 273 -13.96 14.20 -1.12
C ARG A 273 -13.34 14.31 -2.50
N ARG A 274 -12.92 15.51 -2.92
CA ARG A 274 -12.27 15.73 -4.22
C ARG A 274 -10.94 14.98 -4.34
N PHE A 275 -10.22 14.79 -3.24
CA PHE A 275 -9.04 13.95 -3.22
C PHE A 275 -9.38 12.49 -3.51
N HIS A 276 -10.38 11.91 -2.82
CA HIS A 276 -10.81 10.53 -3.07
C HIS A 276 -11.33 10.34 -4.49
N ASP A 277 -12.18 11.25 -4.99
CA ASP A 277 -12.68 11.18 -6.37
C ASP A 277 -11.55 11.27 -7.39
N GLY A 278 -10.48 12.03 -7.09
CA GLY A 278 -9.28 12.13 -7.93
C GLY A 278 -8.45 10.84 -7.93
N VAL A 279 -8.35 10.13 -6.79
CA VAL A 279 -7.69 8.82 -6.71
C VAL A 279 -8.49 7.75 -7.48
N VAL A 280 -9.82 7.76 -7.40
CA VAL A 280 -10.68 6.86 -8.19
C VAL A 280 -10.46 7.10 -9.69
N GLU A 281 -10.47 8.37 -10.13
CA GLU A 281 -10.23 8.71 -11.54
C GLU A 281 -8.82 8.29 -11.99
N MET A 282 -7.81 8.49 -11.14
CA MET A 282 -6.44 8.05 -11.38
C MET A 282 -6.36 6.56 -11.68
N ILE A 283 -7.00 5.72 -10.85
CA ILE A 283 -7.00 4.27 -11.04
C ILE A 283 -7.63 3.92 -12.39
N VAL A 284 -8.80 4.48 -12.70
CA VAL A 284 -9.53 4.20 -13.94
C VAL A 284 -8.70 4.58 -15.17
N GLN A 285 -8.11 5.77 -15.19
CA GLN A 285 -7.33 6.26 -16.32
C GLN A 285 -6.05 5.43 -16.54
N VAL A 286 -5.35 5.05 -15.46
CA VAL A 286 -4.16 4.21 -15.56
C VAL A 286 -4.54 2.81 -16.07
N CYS A 287 -5.60 2.19 -15.54
CA CYS A 287 -6.08 0.90 -16.03
C CYS A 287 -6.48 0.95 -17.51
N LEU A 288 -7.16 2.02 -17.95
CA LEU A 288 -7.51 2.22 -19.36
C LEU A 288 -6.26 2.34 -20.24
N LEU A 289 -5.25 3.09 -19.81
CA LEU A 289 -4.00 3.24 -20.54
C LEU A 289 -3.25 1.92 -20.65
N LEU A 290 -3.15 1.16 -19.56
CA LEU A 290 -2.53 -0.17 -19.55
C LEU A 290 -3.29 -1.15 -20.46
N ALA A 291 -4.62 -1.14 -20.43
CA ALA A 291 -5.42 -1.99 -21.31
C ALA A 291 -5.22 -1.61 -22.79
N ALA A 292 -5.06 -0.32 -23.10
CA ALA A 292 -4.78 0.14 -24.46
C ALA A 292 -3.40 -0.30 -24.96
N THR A 293 -2.43 -0.57 -24.08
CA THR A 293 -1.11 -1.10 -24.41
C THR A 293 -1.02 -2.63 -24.34
N GLY A 294 -2.14 -3.32 -24.14
CA GLY A 294 -2.24 -4.78 -24.21
C GLY A 294 -2.35 -5.50 -22.87
N ALA A 295 -2.45 -4.78 -21.74
CA ALA A 295 -2.76 -5.41 -20.47
C ALA A 295 -4.20 -5.99 -20.44
N PRO A 296 -4.45 -7.05 -19.66
CA PRO A 296 -5.78 -7.63 -19.53
C PRO A 296 -6.82 -6.65 -19.00
N ARG A 297 -8.10 -6.87 -19.35
CA ARG A 297 -9.23 -6.10 -18.80
C ARG A 297 -9.78 -6.68 -17.48
N THR A 298 -9.00 -7.56 -16.85
CA THR A 298 -9.27 -8.06 -15.51
C THR A 298 -8.43 -7.26 -14.53
N VAL A 299 -9.08 -6.59 -13.58
CA VAL A 299 -8.45 -5.78 -12.54
C VAL A 299 -8.70 -6.42 -11.19
N ILE A 300 -7.66 -6.45 -10.36
CA ILE A 300 -7.82 -6.73 -8.93
C ILE A 300 -7.48 -5.47 -8.12
N LEU A 301 -8.16 -5.26 -7.01
CA LEU A 301 -7.89 -4.18 -6.07
C LEU A 301 -7.41 -4.79 -4.75
N SER A 302 -6.21 -4.40 -4.29
CA SER A 302 -5.55 -5.00 -3.13
C SER A 302 -4.60 -4.02 -2.44
N GLY A 303 -4.16 -4.34 -1.22
CA GLY A 303 -3.37 -3.47 -0.36
C GLY A 303 -4.25 -2.67 0.61
N GLY A 304 -3.67 -2.27 1.74
CA GLY A 304 -4.40 -1.68 2.87
C GLY A 304 -5.21 -0.43 2.56
N THR A 305 -4.86 0.30 1.49
CA THR A 305 -5.62 1.50 1.07
C THR A 305 -7.04 1.16 0.60
N PHE A 306 -7.29 -0.06 0.10
CA PHE A 306 -8.64 -0.50 -0.30
C PHE A 306 -9.53 -0.95 0.86
N MET A 307 -9.07 -0.80 2.12
CA MET A 307 -9.96 -0.80 3.28
C MET A 307 -10.84 0.46 3.34
N ASN A 308 -10.48 1.50 2.59
CA ASN A 308 -11.25 2.73 2.45
C ASN A 308 -12.57 2.46 1.71
N ALA A 309 -13.71 2.74 2.35
CA ALA A 309 -15.04 2.46 1.84
C ALA A 309 -15.37 3.22 0.55
N ILE A 310 -14.89 4.46 0.42
CA ILE A 310 -15.09 5.25 -0.81
C ILE A 310 -14.35 4.60 -1.96
N LEU A 311 -13.06 4.27 -1.78
CA LEU A 311 -12.28 3.62 -2.83
C LEU A 311 -12.81 2.22 -3.15
N SER A 312 -13.18 1.43 -2.14
CA SER A 312 -13.66 0.06 -2.32
C SER A 312 -15.06 -0.02 -2.92
N THR A 313 -15.84 1.07 -2.92
CA THR A 313 -17.15 1.13 -3.55
C THR A 313 -17.08 1.78 -4.94
N GLU A 314 -16.42 2.93 -5.06
CA GLU A 314 -16.46 3.74 -6.28
C GLU A 314 -15.50 3.26 -7.35
N THR A 315 -14.30 2.78 -6.96
CA THR A 315 -13.32 2.25 -7.92
C THR A 315 -13.86 1.07 -8.73
N PRO A 316 -14.39 -0.02 -8.12
CA PRO A 316 -14.92 -1.13 -8.89
C PRO A 316 -16.10 -0.70 -9.77
N ARG A 317 -17.01 0.14 -9.26
CA ARG A 317 -18.14 0.66 -10.05
C ARG A 317 -17.66 1.36 -11.32
N ARG A 318 -16.74 2.33 -11.17
CA ARG A 318 -16.20 3.12 -12.30
C ARG A 318 -15.39 2.28 -13.29
N LEU A 319 -14.64 1.28 -12.80
CA LEU A 319 -13.90 0.35 -13.66
C LEU A 319 -14.85 -0.56 -14.45
N VAL A 320 -15.91 -1.09 -13.83
CA VAL A 320 -16.94 -1.89 -14.52
C VAL A 320 -17.65 -1.07 -15.59
N GLU A 321 -18.03 0.18 -15.28
CA GLU A 321 -18.59 1.13 -16.26
C GLU A 321 -17.63 1.39 -17.43
N SER A 322 -16.33 1.30 -17.18
CA SER A 322 -15.28 1.42 -18.19
C SER A 322 -14.97 0.09 -18.90
N GLY A 323 -15.73 -0.98 -18.67
CA GLY A 323 -15.61 -2.27 -19.34
C GLY A 323 -14.51 -3.18 -18.80
N PHE A 324 -14.17 -3.07 -17.51
CA PHE A 324 -13.28 -4.01 -16.82
C PHE A 324 -14.08 -5.05 -16.01
N THR A 325 -13.50 -6.24 -15.85
CA THR A 325 -13.91 -7.19 -14.81
C THR A 325 -13.08 -6.92 -13.56
N VAL A 326 -13.73 -6.70 -12.41
CA VAL A 326 -13.04 -6.27 -11.18
C VAL A 326 -13.23 -7.27 -10.07
N TYR A 327 -12.15 -7.62 -9.38
CA TYR A 327 -12.15 -8.47 -8.20
C TYR A 327 -11.60 -7.73 -6.99
N GLN A 328 -12.20 -8.00 -5.83
CA GLN A 328 -11.83 -7.45 -4.54
C GLN A 328 -11.79 -8.57 -3.50
N HIS A 329 -11.10 -8.29 -2.42
CA HIS A 329 -11.04 -9.16 -1.26
C HIS A 329 -12.41 -9.32 -0.58
N ARG A 330 -12.73 -10.55 -0.17
CA ARG A 330 -14.01 -10.88 0.49
C ARG A 330 -13.84 -11.82 1.68
N HIS A 331 -12.88 -12.74 1.64
CA HIS A 331 -12.66 -13.74 2.68
C HIS A 331 -11.40 -13.46 3.49
N VAL A 332 -10.34 -12.98 2.84
CA VAL A 332 -9.14 -12.44 3.49
C VAL A 332 -9.15 -10.92 3.43
N PRO A 333 -8.48 -10.20 4.34
CA PRO A 333 -8.44 -8.75 4.28
C PRO A 333 -7.50 -8.27 3.16
N ALA A 334 -7.80 -7.10 2.59
CA ALA A 334 -6.95 -6.45 1.60
C ALA A 334 -5.62 -5.90 2.15
N ASN A 335 -5.53 -5.73 3.48
CA ASN A 335 -4.32 -5.29 4.18
C ASN A 335 -3.34 -6.45 4.42
N ASP A 336 -2.27 -6.20 5.17
CA ASP A 336 -1.20 -7.18 5.45
C ASP A 336 -1.66 -8.52 6.02
N GLY A 337 -2.86 -8.59 6.61
CA GLY A 337 -3.46 -9.85 7.03
C GLY A 337 -3.80 -10.80 5.86
N GLY A 338 -3.80 -10.33 4.62
CA GLY A 338 -3.97 -11.17 3.42
C GLY A 338 -2.66 -11.73 2.86
N LEU A 339 -1.50 -11.19 3.27
CA LEU A 339 -0.21 -11.48 2.62
C LEU A 339 0.18 -12.95 2.69
N ALA A 340 -0.12 -13.64 3.79
CA ALA A 340 0.25 -15.05 3.93
C ALA A 340 -0.44 -15.93 2.87
N LEU A 341 -1.69 -15.64 2.49
CA LEU A 341 -2.38 -16.33 1.40
C LEU A 341 -1.71 -16.03 0.06
N GLY A 342 -1.40 -14.76 -0.20
CA GLY A 342 -0.72 -14.34 -1.43
C GLY A 342 0.64 -14.99 -1.61
N GLN A 343 1.45 -15.03 -0.55
CA GLN A 343 2.74 -15.73 -0.54
C GLN A 343 2.57 -17.22 -0.87
N LEU A 344 1.56 -17.90 -0.30
CA LEU A 344 1.26 -19.30 -0.64
C LEU A 344 0.85 -19.45 -2.11
N ALA A 345 0.01 -18.57 -2.62
CA ALA A 345 -0.45 -18.62 -4.01
C ALA A 345 0.71 -18.44 -4.99
N VAL A 346 1.63 -17.51 -4.72
CA VAL A 346 2.85 -17.34 -5.51
C VAL A 346 3.72 -18.59 -5.42
N SER A 347 3.95 -19.13 -4.22
CA SER A 347 4.74 -20.35 -4.04
C SER A 347 4.15 -21.58 -4.72
N ALA A 348 2.83 -21.74 -4.71
CA ALA A 348 2.15 -22.85 -5.36
C ALA A 348 2.18 -22.74 -6.89
N ALA A 349 2.41 -21.54 -7.42
CA ALA A 349 2.43 -21.30 -8.85
C ALA A 349 3.83 -21.48 -9.48
N GLN A 350 4.92 -21.42 -8.69
CA GLN A 350 6.30 -21.68 -9.15
C GLN A 350 6.51 -23.16 -9.51
#